data_AF-A0A0G4KUU8-F1
#
_entry.id   AF-A0A0G4KUU8-F1
#
_cell.length_a   1.000
_cell.length_b   1.000
_cell.length_c   1.000
_cell.angle_alpha   90.00
_cell.angle_beta   90.00
_cell.angle_gamma   90.00
#
_symmetry.space_group_name_H-M   'P 1'
#
loop_
_entity.id
_entity.type
_entity.pdbx_description
1 polymer ?
#
loop_
_entity_poly.entity_id
_entity_poly.type
_entity_poly.pdbx_seq_one_letter_code
_entity_poly.pdbx_strand_id
1 'polypeptide(L)'
;MAKSKNSSQHNQSRKAHRNGYVENYFDRLHCANRGTDTIPTYRIKKPKTARYPSLKGTDPKFRRNHRHALHGTARALKEKREADKA
;
A
#
# COMPACT_ATOMS: atom_id res chain seq x y z
N MET A 1 -8.78 -50.85 10.27
CA MET A 1 -8.60 -49.43 10.65
C MET A 1 -9.41 -48.56 9.70
N ALA A 2 -10.20 -47.61 10.21
CA ALA A 2 -10.97 -46.70 9.36
C ALA A 2 -10.03 -45.65 8.75
N LYS A 3 -10.11 -45.44 7.43
CA LYS A 3 -9.33 -44.41 6.73
C LYS A 3 -9.98 -43.05 6.96
N SER A 4 -9.19 -42.03 7.27
CA SER A 4 -9.64 -40.64 7.42
C SER A 4 -9.53 -39.87 6.10
N LYS A 5 -10.08 -38.64 6.06
CA LYS A 5 -9.99 -37.75 4.90
C LYS A 5 -8.59 -37.14 4.84
N ASN A 6 -7.95 -37.23 3.67
CA ASN A 6 -6.55 -36.84 3.48
C ASN A 6 -6.36 -35.31 3.45
N SER A 7 -7.31 -34.56 2.87
CA SER A 7 -7.30 -33.10 2.81
C SER A 7 -8.72 -32.55 2.50
N SER A 8 -9.00 -31.28 2.86
CA SER A 8 -10.27 -30.62 2.54
C SER A 8 -10.14 -29.11 2.44
N GLN A 9 -10.60 -28.54 1.32
CA GLN A 9 -10.74 -27.10 1.10
C GLN A 9 -12.13 -26.56 1.50
N HIS A 10 -13.00 -27.42 2.04
CA HIS A 10 -14.32 -27.01 2.48
C HIS A 10 -14.21 -25.89 3.53
N ASN A 11 -15.02 -24.84 3.38
CA ASN A 11 -15.09 -23.69 4.29
C ASN A 11 -13.85 -22.77 4.34
N GLN A 12 -12.80 -23.01 3.54
CA GLN A 12 -11.60 -22.14 3.55
C GLN A 12 -11.91 -20.73 3.05
N SER A 13 -12.65 -20.61 1.95
CA SER A 13 -13.08 -19.33 1.39
C SER A 13 -13.91 -18.51 2.39
N ARG A 14 -14.96 -19.12 2.98
CA ARG A 14 -15.82 -18.43 3.96
C ARG A 14 -15.07 -17.90 5.18
N LYS A 15 -14.01 -18.57 5.62
CA LYS A 15 -13.13 -18.08 6.70
C LYS A 15 -12.27 -16.89 6.26
N ALA A 16 -11.72 -16.92 5.04
CA ALA A 16 -10.91 -15.82 4.50
C ALA A 16 -11.70 -14.50 4.38
N HIS A 17 -13.00 -14.61 4.12
CA HIS A 17 -13.90 -13.46 3.99
C HIS A 17 -14.50 -12.96 5.32
N ARG A 18 -14.36 -13.68 6.44
CA ARG A 18 -14.98 -13.30 7.73
C ARG A 18 -14.45 -12.00 8.32
N ASN A 19 -13.15 -11.69 8.12
CA ASN A 19 -12.47 -10.56 8.77
C ASN A 19 -12.24 -9.37 7.81
N GLY A 20 -12.92 -9.36 6.66
CA GLY A 20 -12.78 -8.39 5.58
C GLY A 20 -13.45 -7.04 5.83
N TYR A 21 -13.13 -6.34 6.92
CA TYR A 21 -13.57 -4.94 7.11
C TYR A 21 -12.99 -4.05 5.99
N VAL A 22 -13.79 -3.20 5.36
CA VAL A 22 -13.26 -2.19 4.44
C VAL A 22 -12.89 -0.98 5.30
N GLU A 23 -11.59 -0.71 5.45
CA GLU A 23 -11.13 0.56 6.00
C GLU A 23 -10.44 1.35 4.89
N ASN A 24 -10.94 2.57 4.72
CA ASN A 24 -10.48 3.71 3.91
C ASN A 24 -11.16 3.93 2.55
N TYR A 25 -12.22 4.72 2.64
CA TYR A 25 -12.82 5.62 1.66
C TYR A 25 -11.78 6.61 1.08
N PHE A 26 -11.12 6.28 -0.03
CA PHE A 26 -10.45 7.33 -0.84
C PHE A 26 -10.49 7.09 -2.36
N ASP A 27 -11.40 6.24 -2.85
CA ASP A 27 -11.66 6.02 -4.28
C ASP A 27 -13.12 6.35 -4.63
N ARG A 28 -13.55 7.60 -4.40
CA ARG A 28 -14.82 8.10 -4.94
C ARG A 28 -14.76 9.58 -5.31
N LEU A 29 -14.09 9.86 -6.43
CA LEU A 29 -14.49 10.97 -7.30
C LEU A 29 -15.01 10.33 -8.60
N HIS A 30 -16.23 10.69 -9.00
CA HIS A 30 -17.05 10.19 -10.11
C HIS A 30 -18.04 9.05 -9.78
N CYS A 31 -19.22 9.44 -9.26
CA CYS A 31 -20.52 9.11 -9.85
C CYS A 31 -21.58 9.80 -8.97
N ALA A 32 -22.01 10.99 -9.39
CA ALA A 32 -23.23 11.60 -8.88
C ALA A 32 -24.42 10.72 -9.29
N ASN A 33 -25.38 10.54 -8.38
CA ASN A 33 -26.72 10.00 -8.63
C ASN A 33 -26.79 8.56 -9.18
N ARG A 34 -26.47 7.57 -8.34
CA ARG A 34 -27.25 6.33 -8.30
C ARG A 34 -27.54 5.96 -6.85
N GLY A 35 -28.83 5.93 -6.52
CA GLY A 35 -29.33 5.32 -5.30
C GLY A 35 -28.98 3.83 -5.25
N THR A 36 -29.01 3.33 -4.02
CA THR A 36 -28.89 1.92 -3.59
C THR A 36 -27.56 1.21 -3.87
N ASP A 37 -27.09 0.50 -2.84
CA ASP A 37 -26.10 -0.59 -2.87
C ASP A 37 -24.63 -0.22 -2.61
N THR A 38 -24.35 0.43 -1.48
CA THR A 38 -23.09 0.12 -0.77
C THR A 38 -23.24 -1.19 0.00
N ILE A 39 -23.25 -2.31 -0.70
CA ILE A 39 -23.10 -3.63 -0.06
C ILE A 39 -21.64 -3.72 0.40
N PRO A 40 -21.33 -3.88 1.71
CA PRO A 40 -19.98 -4.13 2.15
C PRO A 40 -19.58 -5.52 1.64
N THR A 41 -18.92 -5.57 0.49
CA THR A 41 -18.36 -6.82 -0.02
C THR A 41 -17.24 -7.24 0.93
N TYR A 42 -17.50 -8.25 1.76
CA TYR A 42 -16.51 -8.90 2.60
C TYR A 42 -15.36 -9.41 1.71
N ARG A 43 -14.29 -8.64 1.57
CA ARG A 43 -13.20 -8.89 0.61
C ARG A 43 -11.90 -9.14 1.37
N ILE A 44 -11.07 -10.04 0.82
CA ILE A 44 -9.70 -10.28 1.30
C ILE A 44 -8.94 -8.95 1.34
N LYS A 45 -8.26 -8.69 2.45
CA LYS A 45 -7.53 -7.44 2.66
C LYS A 45 -6.40 -7.30 1.64
N LYS A 46 -6.34 -6.14 0.99
CA LYS A 46 -5.19 -5.75 0.16
C LYS A 46 -4.06 -5.24 1.06
N PRO A 47 -2.78 -5.37 0.67
CA PRO A 47 -1.69 -4.75 1.42
C PRO A 47 -1.90 -3.24 1.46
N LYS A 48 -1.54 -2.61 2.58
CA LYS A 48 -1.60 -1.15 2.71
C LYS A 48 -0.58 -0.53 1.75
N THR A 49 -1.05 0.38 0.89
CA THR A 49 -0.18 1.14 -0.01
C THR A 49 0.27 2.43 0.70
N ALA A 50 1.56 2.72 0.64
CA ALA A 50 2.11 4.01 1.06
C ALA A 50 2.54 4.80 -0.19
N ARG A 51 2.52 6.13 -0.11
CA ARG A 51 2.94 7.00 -1.23
C ARG A 51 4.34 6.69 -1.72
N TYR A 52 5.24 6.29 -0.81
CA TYR A 52 6.61 5.91 -1.12
C TYR A 52 6.93 4.56 -0.45
N PRO A 53 7.08 3.47 -1.22
CA PRO A 53 7.51 2.19 -0.68
C PRO A 53 9.01 2.18 -0.37
N SER A 54 9.47 1.20 0.41
CA SER A 54 10.90 1.06 0.70
C SER A 54 11.69 0.69 -0.55
N LEU A 55 12.86 1.31 -0.73
CA LEU A 55 13.81 0.95 -1.81
C LEU A 55 14.73 -0.23 -1.44
N LYS A 56 14.34 -1.08 -0.49
CA LYS A 56 15.12 -2.27 -0.09
C LYS A 56 15.09 -3.29 -1.23
N GLY A 57 16.26 -3.84 -1.59
CA GLY A 57 16.39 -4.78 -2.72
C GLY A 57 16.52 -4.12 -4.10
N THR A 58 16.50 -2.78 -4.18
CA THR A 58 16.88 -2.08 -5.41
C THR A 58 18.40 -2.09 -5.61
N ASP A 59 18.84 -1.91 -6.86
CA ASP A 59 20.25 -1.98 -7.25
C ASP A 59 21.15 -1.12 -6.33
N PRO A 60 22.22 -1.69 -5.74
CA PRO A 60 23.14 -0.95 -4.90
C PRO A 60 23.79 0.26 -5.58
N LYS A 61 24.06 0.22 -6.90
CA LYS A 61 24.65 1.36 -7.61
C LYS A 61 23.65 2.51 -7.75
N PHE A 62 22.41 2.19 -8.13
CA PHE A 62 21.30 3.14 -8.13
C PHE A 62 21.09 3.78 -6.75
N ARG A 63 21.08 2.99 -5.68
CA ARG A 63 20.91 3.47 -4.30
C ARG A 63 22.02 4.40 -3.82
N ARG A 64 23.27 4.14 -4.22
CA ARG A 64 24.41 5.01 -3.90
C ARG A 64 24.28 6.34 -4.63
N ASN A 65 24.04 6.30 -5.94
CA ASN A 65 23.85 7.52 -6.73
C ASN A 65 22.68 8.38 -6.22
N HIS A 66 21.53 7.75 -5.98
CA HIS A 66 20.35 8.44 -5.45
C HIS A 66 20.62 9.13 -4.11
N ARG A 67 21.44 8.52 -3.23
CA ARG A 67 21.88 9.16 -1.99
C ARG A 67 22.70 10.42 -2.27
N HIS A 68 23.72 10.33 -3.13
CA HIS A 68 24.57 11.46 -3.43
C HIS A 68 23.80 12.62 -4.07
N ALA A 69 22.89 12.32 -5.01
CA ALA A 69 22.03 13.31 -5.64
C ALA A 69 21.14 14.04 -4.63
N LEU A 70 20.45 13.30 -3.74
CA LEU A 70 19.61 13.89 -2.70
C LEU A 70 20.41 14.73 -1.69
N HIS A 71 21.62 14.31 -1.32
CA HIS A 71 22.47 15.09 -0.44
C HIS A 71 22.95 16.39 -1.12
N GLY A 72 23.26 16.34 -2.41
CA GLY A 72 23.62 17.52 -3.20
C GLY A 72 22.47 18.54 -3.26
N THR A 73 21.26 18.10 -3.60
CA THR A 73 20.09 19.01 -3.65
C THR A 73 19.73 19.58 -2.29
N ALA A 74 19.82 18.77 -1.23
CA ALA A 74 19.57 19.24 0.13
C ALA A 74 20.55 20.34 0.57
N ARG A 75 21.83 20.26 0.18
CA ARG A 75 22.84 21.30 0.45
C ARG A 75 22.54 22.59 -0.31
N ALA A 76 22.31 22.51 -1.63
CA ALA A 76 22.01 23.67 -2.46
C ALA A 76 20.72 24.40 -2.01
N LEU A 77 19.68 23.66 -1.64
CA LEU A 77 18.45 24.25 -1.11
C LEU A 77 18.64 24.93 0.24
N LYS A 78 19.53 24.40 1.08
CA LYS A 78 19.87 25.00 2.37
C LYS A 78 20.61 26.33 2.16
N GLU A 79 21.64 26.34 1.32
CA GLU A 79 22.41 27.55 0.98
C GLU A 79 21.51 28.65 0.41
N LYS A 80 20.63 28.29 -0.54
CA LYS A 80 19.66 29.24 -1.09
C LYS A 80 18.75 29.83 0.00
N ARG A 81 18.21 28.99 0.89
CA ARG A 81 17.34 29.46 1.98
C ARG A 81 18.07 30.35 2.98
N GLU A 82 19.35 30.08 3.25
CA GLU A 82 20.18 30.91 4.13
C GLU A 82 20.52 32.25 3.47
N ALA A 83 20.82 32.26 2.16
CA ALA A 83 21.01 33.48 1.38
C ALA A 83 19.73 34.33 1.31
N ASP A 84 18.56 33.71 1.07
CA ASP A 84 17.26 34.40 1.04
C ASP A 84 16.84 34.97 2.42
N LYS A 85 17.49 34.53 3.51
CA LYS A 85 17.19 34.94 4.88
C LYS A 85 18.12 36.07 5.38
N ALA A 86 19.27 36.27 4.74
CA ALA A 86 20.23 37.34 5.03
C ALA A 86 19.78 38.65 4.39
#